data_AF-A0A6B9XZN9-F1
#
_entry.id   AF-A0A6B9XZN9-F1
#
_cell.length_a   1.000
_cell.length_b   1.000
_cell.length_c   1.000
_cell.angle_alpha   90.00
_cell.angle_beta   90.00
_cell.angle_gamma   90.00
#
_symmetry.space_group_name_H-M   'P 1'
#
loop_
_entity.id
_entity.type
_entity.pdbx_description
1 polymer ?
#
loop_
_entity_poly.entity_id
_entity_poly.type
_entity_poly.pdbx_seq_one_letter_code
_entity_poly.pdbx_strand_id
1 'polypeptide(L)'
;MSGKFIEKHGIWSDTQKAAAADVLNKIEKAGLQMVRLSWPDQYGLLRGKMLSVAALKSAFASGSEITMAPFFSIPPAPSYSTLSLPTGASAAPNWPAARTS
;
A
#
# COMPACT_ATOMS: atom_id res chain seq x y z
N MET A 1 -13.26 25.86 17.73
CA MET A 1 -12.22 24.83 17.83
C MET A 1 -12.22 24.07 16.50
N SER A 2 -11.12 24.05 15.75
CA SER A 2 -11.06 23.24 14.53
C SER A 2 -10.66 21.82 14.94
N GLY A 3 -11.58 20.87 14.78
CA GLY A 3 -11.27 19.45 14.94
C GLY A 3 -10.16 19.00 13.97
N LYS A 4 -9.55 17.84 14.24
CA LYS A 4 -8.57 17.23 13.32
C LYS A 4 -9.26 16.77 12.03
N PHE A 5 -8.49 16.47 10.98
CA PHE A 5 -9.03 16.27 9.62
C PHE A 5 -10.22 15.29 9.57
N ILE A 6 -10.12 14.14 10.23
CA ILE A 6 -11.16 13.11 10.24
C ILE A 6 -12.46 13.62 10.86
N GLU A 7 -12.37 14.34 11.98
CA GLU A 7 -13.51 14.92 12.67
C GLU A 7 -14.12 16.06 11.85
N LYS A 8 -13.27 16.95 11.32
CA LYS A 8 -13.68 18.09 10.50
C LYS A 8 -14.47 17.67 9.27
N HIS A 9 -14.14 16.53 8.67
CA HIS A 9 -14.76 16.04 7.44
C HIS A 9 -15.72 14.86 7.65
N GLY A 10 -15.96 14.42 8.89
CA GLY A 10 -16.89 13.33 9.19
C GLY A 10 -16.54 12.01 8.51
N ILE A 11 -15.24 11.72 8.32
CA ILE A 11 -14.78 10.58 7.49
C ILE A 11 -15.12 9.23 8.13
N TRP A 12 -15.17 9.17 9.47
CA TRP A 12 -15.38 7.92 10.21
C TRP A 12 -16.80 7.76 10.74
N SER A 13 -17.35 6.57 10.54
CA SER A 13 -18.52 6.09 11.28
C SER A 13 -18.20 5.85 12.75
N ASP A 14 -19.22 5.73 13.58
CA ASP A 14 -19.02 5.42 15.01
C ASP A 14 -18.41 4.03 15.22
N THR A 15 -18.71 3.07 14.34
CA THR A 15 -18.06 1.76 14.33
C THR A 15 -16.56 1.84 14.03
N GLN A 16 -16.14 2.72 13.11
CA GLN A 16 -14.72 2.94 12.80
C GLN A 16 -13.99 3.65 13.95
N LYS A 17 -14.63 4.63 14.60
CA LYS A 17 -14.08 5.28 15.80
C LYS A 17 -13.87 4.28 16.94
N ALA A 18 -14.84 3.42 17.18
CA ALA A 18 -14.76 2.37 18.20
C ALA A 18 -13.64 1.36 17.87
N ALA A 19 -13.53 0.92 16.61
CA ALA A 19 -12.47 0.02 16.17
C ALA A 19 -11.07 0.64 16.33
N ALA A 20 -10.92 1.93 16.02
CA ALA A 20 -9.65 2.64 16.21
C ALA A 20 -9.25 2.70 17.70
N ALA A 21 -10.19 2.97 18.60
CA ALA A 21 -9.95 2.95 20.04
C ALA A 21 -9.54 1.55 20.53
N ASP A 22 -10.21 0.50 20.05
CA ASP A 22 -9.88 -0.89 20.39
C ASP A 22 -8.46 -1.28 19.92
N VAL A 23 -8.06 -0.88 18.70
CA VAL A 23 -6.69 -1.09 18.20
C VAL A 23 -5.66 -0.41 19.10
N LEU A 24 -5.90 0.83 19.52
CA LEU A 24 -4.98 1.54 20.43
C LEU A 24 -4.88 0.85 21.79
N ASN A 25 -6.00 0.37 22.33
CA ASN A 25 -6.01 -0.39 23.58
C ASN A 25 -5.23 -1.71 23.47
N LYS A 26 -5.35 -2.42 22.35
CA LYS A 26 -4.60 -3.66 22.09
C LYS A 26 -3.09 -3.40 22.00
N ILE A 27 -2.69 -2.34 21.31
CA ILE A 27 -1.29 -1.92 21.18
C ILE A 27 -0.69 -1.61 22.56
N GLU A 28 -1.42 -0.86 23.38
CA GLU A 28 -0.99 -0.49 24.73
C GLU A 28 -0.87 -1.71 25.65
N LYS A 29 -1.89 -2.59 25.67
CA LYS A 29 -1.85 -3.84 26.44
C LYS A 29 -0.73 -4.78 26.03
N ALA A 30 -0.40 -4.84 24.74
CA ALA A 30 0.69 -5.65 24.22
C ALA A 30 2.07 -5.00 24.36
N GLY A 31 2.16 -3.76 24.86
CA GLY A 31 3.43 -3.05 25.04
C GLY A 31 4.17 -2.76 23.72
N LEU A 32 3.46 -2.66 22.59
CA LEU A 32 4.08 -2.44 21.29
C LEU A 32 4.58 -1.00 21.16
N GLN A 33 5.78 -0.83 20.62
CA GLN A 33 6.36 0.50 20.38
C GLN A 33 6.20 0.96 18.93
N MET A 34 6.19 0.00 18.01
CA MET A 34 6.20 0.22 16.57
C MET A 34 5.15 -0.66 15.89
N VAL A 35 4.47 -0.11 14.88
CA VAL A 35 3.45 -0.79 14.09
C VAL A 35 3.76 -0.59 12.62
N ARG A 36 3.62 -1.65 11.82
CA ARG A 36 3.73 -1.57 10.36
C ARG A 36 2.36 -1.26 9.76
N LEU A 37 2.18 -0.04 9.27
CA LEU A 37 1.05 0.31 8.40
C LEU A 37 1.33 -0.26 7.02
N SER A 38 0.47 -1.14 6.51
CA SER A 38 0.64 -1.75 5.17
C SER A 38 -0.56 -1.46 4.28
N TRP A 39 -0.33 -1.23 3.00
CA TRP A 39 -1.37 -0.98 1.99
C TRP A 39 -0.96 -1.55 0.63
N PRO A 40 -1.92 -2.03 -0.19
CA PRO A 40 -1.62 -2.50 -1.55
C PRO A 40 -1.34 -1.32 -2.49
N ASP A 41 -0.43 -1.49 -3.44
CA ASP A 41 -0.28 -0.60 -4.59
C ASP A 41 -1.11 -1.05 -5.81
N GLN A 42 -1.08 -0.27 -6.89
CA GLN A 42 -1.84 -0.55 -8.13
C GLN A 42 -1.45 -1.86 -8.83
N TYR A 43 -0.26 -2.43 -8.52
CA TYR A 43 0.21 -3.71 -9.04
C TYR A 43 -0.09 -4.86 -8.07
N GLY A 44 -0.78 -4.58 -6.95
CA GLY A 44 -1.07 -5.54 -5.90
C GLY A 44 0.10 -5.81 -4.97
N LEU A 45 1.21 -5.07 -5.07
CA LEU A 45 2.35 -5.24 -4.17
C LEU A 45 2.07 -4.54 -2.83
N LEU A 46 2.27 -5.27 -1.74
CA LEU A 46 2.07 -4.74 -0.39
C LEU A 46 3.23 -3.81 0.00
N ARG A 47 2.93 -2.52 0.13
CA ARG A 47 3.85 -1.51 0.66
C ARG A 47 3.63 -1.34 2.14
N GLY A 48 4.62 -0.79 2.85
CA GLY A 48 4.45 -0.52 4.26
C GLY A 48 5.35 0.58 4.79
N LYS A 49 4.90 1.19 5.88
CA LYS A 49 5.59 2.23 6.65
C LYS A 49 5.59 1.83 8.11
N MET A 50 6.77 1.86 8.72
CA MET A 50 6.90 1.70 10.18
C MET A 50 6.48 3.01 10.86
N LEU A 51 5.59 2.92 11.84
CA LEU A 51 5.09 4.02 12.63
C LEU A 51 5.33 3.73 14.11
N SER A 52 5.70 4.76 14.88
CA SER A 52 5.60 4.69 16.34
C SER A 52 4.13 4.72 16.77
N VAL A 53 3.83 4.28 17.99
CA VAL A 53 2.47 4.37 18.55
C VAL A 53 1.95 5.82 18.53
N ALA A 54 2.81 6.80 18.81
CA ALA A 54 2.44 8.22 18.76
C ALA A 54 2.07 8.65 17.33
N ALA A 55 2.85 8.22 16.33
CA ALA A 55 2.56 8.50 14.92
C ALA A 55 1.25 7.84 14.47
N LEU A 56 0.96 6.61 14.92
CA LEU A 56 -0.30 5.93 14.65
C LEU A 56 -1.50 6.68 15.25
N LYS A 57 -1.41 7.14 16.52
CA LYS A 57 -2.44 7.95 17.17
C LYS A 57 -2.72 9.24 16.38
N SER A 58 -1.67 9.88 15.85
CA SER A 58 -1.82 11.04 14.97
C SER A 58 -2.51 10.67 13.65
N ALA A 59 -2.10 9.55 13.05
CA ALA A 59 -2.66 9.07 11.79
C ALA A 59 -4.15 8.74 11.88
N PHE A 60 -4.62 8.22 13.02
CA PHE A 60 -6.05 7.98 13.28
C PHE A 60 -6.90 9.25 13.40
N ALA A 61 -6.29 10.43 13.50
CA ALA A 61 -7.03 11.68 13.55
C ALA A 61 -6.82 12.58 12.31
N SER A 62 -5.67 12.45 11.65
CA SER A 62 -5.28 13.33 10.54
C SER A 62 -4.80 12.61 9.28
N GLY A 63 -4.69 11.28 9.28
CA GLY A 63 -4.04 10.51 8.22
C GLY A 63 -2.51 10.43 8.37
N SER A 64 -1.88 9.53 7.62
CA SER A 64 -0.43 9.43 7.52
C SER A 64 0.03 9.82 6.13
N GLU A 65 1.00 10.72 6.04
CA GLU A 65 1.69 11.02 4.79
C GLU A 65 2.43 9.77 4.28
N ILE A 66 2.35 9.54 2.97
CA ILE A 66 3.08 8.51 2.26
C ILE A 66 3.77 9.19 1.08
N THR A 67 5.08 9.02 0.96
CA THR A 67 5.85 9.56 -0.16
C THR A 67 5.65 8.70 -1.40
N MET A 68 5.87 9.28 -2.58
CA MET A 68 5.70 8.57 -3.86
C MET A 68 6.83 7.57 -4.16
N ALA A 69 7.99 7.71 -3.51
CA ALA A 69 9.18 6.91 -3.81
C ALA A 69 8.96 5.37 -3.81
N PRO A 70 8.19 4.78 -2.88
CA PRO A 70 7.93 3.33 -2.87
C PRO A 70 7.18 2.79 -4.10
N PHE A 71 6.52 3.66 -4.86
CA PHE A 71 5.76 3.28 -6.06
C PHE A 71 6.62 3.23 -7.33
N PHE A 72 7.78 3.92 -7.35
CA PHE A 72 8.65 3.98 -8.52
C PHE A 72 9.60 2.78 -8.62
N SER A 73 9.92 2.14 -7.49
CA SER A 73 10.80 0.98 -7.45
C SER A 73 10.07 -0.30 -7.86
N ILE A 74 9.73 -0.40 -9.13
CA ILE A 74 9.43 -1.67 -9.80
C ILE A 74 10.78 -2.19 -10.32
N PRO A 75 11.15 -3.44 -10.05
CA PRO A 75 12.36 -4.01 -10.66
C PRO A 75 12.25 -3.85 -12.18
N PRO A 76 13.36 -3.53 -12.89
CA PRO A 76 13.32 -3.50 -14.35
C PRO A 76 12.79 -4.84 -14.84
N ALA A 77 12.02 -4.81 -15.94
CA ALA A 77 11.57 -6.04 -16.59
C ALA A 77 12.78 -6.99 -16.72
N PRO A 78 12.62 -8.30 -16.40
CA PRO A 78 13.72 -9.23 -16.52
C PRO A 78 14.33 -9.07 -17.91
N SER A 79 15.65 -8.85 -17.96
CA SER A 79 16.38 -8.85 -19.22
C SER A 79 16.34 -10.28 -19.74
N TYR A 80 15.33 -10.60 -20.53
CA TYR A 80 15.37 -11.77 -21.37
C TYR A 80 16.54 -11.54 -22.32
N SER A 81 17.65 -12.23 -22.09
CA SER A 81 18.71 -12.33 -23.09
C SER A 81 18.02 -12.88 -24.33
N THR A 82 17.94 -12.09 -25.39
CA THR A 82 17.48 -12.58 -26.69
C THR A 82 18.43 -13.71 -27.05
N LEU A 83 17.99 -14.95 -26.86
CA LEU A 83 18.68 -16.09 -27.40
C LEU A 83 18.62 -15.89 -28.91
N SER A 84 19.73 -15.45 -29.51
CA SER A 84 19.88 -15.36 -30.94
C SER A 84 19.69 -16.77 -31.48
N LEU A 85 18.48 -17.09 -31.92
CA LEU A 85 18.22 -18.31 -32.65
C LEU A 85 19.08 -18.27 -33.92
N PRO A 86 19.80 -19.35 -34.27
CA PRO A 86 20.46 -19.43 -35.55
C PRO A 86 19.41 -19.17 -36.64
N THR A 87 19.77 -18.25 -37.54
CA THR A 87 18.95 -17.64 -38.58
C THR A 87 17.93 -18.63 -39.17
N GLY A 88 16.63 -18.43 -38.91
CA GLY A 88 15.58 -19.16 -39.63
C GLY A 88 14.25 -19.47 -38.94
N ALA A 89 14.03 -19.15 -37.66
CA ALA A 89 12.75 -19.43 -37.00
C ALA A 89 12.20 -18.22 -36.24
N SER A 90 11.19 -17.57 -36.81
CA SER A 90 10.35 -16.57 -36.13
C SER A 90 9.44 -17.27 -35.12
N ALA A 91 9.84 -17.31 -33.86
CA ALA A 91 8.94 -17.61 -32.74
C ALA A 91 8.44 -16.27 -32.15
N ALA A 92 7.48 -15.64 -32.83
CA ALA A 92 6.67 -14.61 -32.19
C ALA A 92 5.85 -15.26 -31.07
N PRO A 93 5.78 -14.69 -29.85
CA PRO A 93 4.86 -15.16 -28.84
C PRO A 93 3.43 -14.93 -29.36
N ASN A 94 2.64 -15.99 -29.41
CA ASN A 94 1.22 -15.93 -29.74
C ASN A 94 0.43 -15.28 -28.60
N TRP A 95 0.50 -13.95 -28.49
CA TRP A 95 -0.44 -13.24 -27.63
C TRP A 95 -1.86 -13.50 -28.17
N PRO A 96 -2.80 -14.06 -27.39
CA PRO A 96 -4.16 -14.19 -27.85
C PRO A 96 -4.70 -12.77 -28.05
N ALA A 97 -4.95 -12.43 -29.32
CA ALA A 97 -5.63 -11.21 -29.70
C ALA A 97 -6.88 -11.05 -28.82
N ALA A 98 -6.99 -9.90 -28.17
CA ALA A 98 -8.16 -9.51 -27.42
C ALA A 98 -9.39 -9.73 -28.31
N ARG A 99 -10.22 -10.70 -27.93
CA ARG A 99 -11.55 -10.90 -28.51
C ARG A 99 -12.41 -9.76 -27.97
N THR A 100 -12.49 -8.67 -28.73
CA THR A 100 -13.53 -7.67 -28.53
C THR A 100 -14.87 -8.29 -28.93
N SER A 101 -15.81 -8.29 -28.00
CA SER A 101 -17.25 -8.41 -28.24
C SER A 101 -17.88 -7.06 -28.00
#